data_AF-A0A7L4ZYF8-F1
#
_entry.id   AF-A0A7L4ZYF8-F1
#
_cell.length_a   1.000
_cell.length_b   1.000
_cell.length_c   1.000
_cell.angle_alpha   90.00
_cell.angle_beta   90.00
_cell.angle_gamma   90.00
#
_symmetry.space_group_name_H-M   'P 1'
#
loop_
_entity.id
_entity.type
_entity.pdbx_description
1 polymer ?
#
loop_
_entity_poly.entity_id
_entity_poly.type
_entity_poly.pdbx_seq_one_letter_code
_entity_poly.pdbx_strand_id
1 'polypeptide(L)'
;MTSDAPASPTPQLESARLLLIPCTDAHFEAALHHHHTLAALLGVAAAADWPGSPEATEVLAPSRAYLRANPAAQGWWMYLLIHKASQQLIGLGGFKGAPTAAGVVEIGYSLAPAFRGQGLATEAAQALVDFAFRHPEVQLVQAHTLPEHNASGRILQKLGLLHRGAVIDPDDGEVWRWELPRPASPAPPASLLSAALLLTAATVLGSCGSADNAENDRAAAPGAAATELPGKALFLENCALCHGANGKLGVNGAHDLTKSNLNQMGRTYMVTNGLGKMPAFKDQLTPEQIEQVVAYSLTLK
;
A
#
# COMPACT_ATOMS: atom_id res chain seq x y z
N MET A 1 24.84 -7.71 -19.56
CA MET A 1 24.05 -6.73 -20.34
C MET A 1 22.68 -7.35 -20.57
N THR A 2 21.80 -7.26 -19.58
CA THR A 2 20.40 -7.64 -19.74
C THR A 2 19.71 -6.48 -20.43
N SER A 3 19.24 -6.76 -21.64
CA SER A 3 18.43 -5.84 -22.44
C SER A 3 17.11 -5.59 -21.73
N ASP A 4 16.97 -4.46 -21.04
CA ASP A 4 15.67 -3.97 -20.59
C ASP A 4 14.87 -3.53 -21.82
N ALA A 5 14.03 -4.43 -22.32
CA ALA A 5 12.95 -4.02 -23.20
C ALA A 5 12.06 -3.04 -22.41
N PRO A 6 11.69 -1.87 -22.99
CA PRO A 6 10.82 -0.93 -22.31
C PRO A 6 9.50 -1.64 -21.98
N ALA A 7 9.08 -1.56 -20.71
CA ALA A 7 7.78 -2.06 -20.28
C ALA A 7 6.68 -1.47 -21.19
N SER A 8 5.78 -2.33 -21.68
CA SER A 8 4.62 -1.89 -22.45
C SER A 8 3.88 -0.77 -21.71
N PRO A 9 3.41 0.27 -22.41
CA PRO A 9 2.73 1.38 -21.75
C PRO A 9 1.53 0.86 -20.96
N THR A 10 1.50 1.21 -19.68
CA THR A 10 0.37 0.92 -18.78
C THR A 10 -0.95 1.33 -19.41
N PRO A 11 -1.96 0.45 -19.45
CA PRO A 11 -3.21 0.75 -20.12
C PRO A 11 -3.98 1.86 -19.39
N GLN A 12 -4.56 2.77 -20.17
CA GLN A 12 -5.64 3.62 -19.70
C GLN A 12 -6.87 2.75 -19.37
N LEU A 13 -7.61 3.11 -18.33
CA LEU A 13 -8.86 2.42 -17.98
C LEU A 13 -10.04 3.30 -18.39
N GLU A 14 -11.17 2.69 -18.71
CA GLU A 14 -12.35 3.40 -19.16
C GLU A 14 -13.62 2.84 -18.53
N SER A 15 -14.56 3.75 -18.29
CA SER A 15 -15.96 3.43 -18.03
C SER A 15 -16.84 4.12 -19.08
N ALA A 16 -18.16 4.02 -18.93
CA ALA A 16 -19.11 4.74 -19.77
C ALA A 16 -18.86 6.26 -19.77
N ARG A 17 -18.57 6.85 -18.60
CA ARG A 17 -18.43 8.31 -18.47
C ARG A 17 -17.04 8.78 -18.09
N LEU A 18 -16.11 7.89 -17.73
CA LEU A 18 -14.78 8.25 -17.26
C LEU A 18 -13.67 7.67 -18.13
N LEU A 19 -12.59 8.45 -18.25
CA LEU A 19 -11.27 7.98 -18.66
C LEU A 19 -10.35 8.08 -17.43
N LEU A 20 -9.64 6.99 -17.12
CA LEU A 20 -8.67 6.90 -16.04
C LEU A 20 -7.28 6.81 -16.66
N ILE A 21 -6.49 7.87 -16.53
CA ILE A 21 -5.15 7.97 -17.12
C ILE A 21 -4.10 7.66 -16.05
N PRO A 22 -3.21 6.67 -16.23
CA PRO A 22 -2.16 6.39 -15.26
C PRO A 22 -1.24 7.62 -15.10
N CYS A 23 -0.96 8.01 -13.86
CA CYS A 23 -0.08 9.11 -13.57
C CYS A 23 1.36 8.80 -14.02
N THR A 24 1.98 9.76 -14.69
CA THR A 24 3.41 9.76 -15.00
C THR A 24 4.13 10.76 -14.09
N ASP A 25 5.46 10.77 -14.08
CA ASP A 25 6.21 11.81 -13.35
C ASP A 25 5.82 13.23 -13.81
N ALA A 26 5.61 13.42 -15.12
CA ALA A 26 5.19 14.70 -15.69
C ALA A 26 3.78 15.11 -15.22
N HIS A 27 2.86 14.15 -15.08
CA HIS A 27 1.53 14.42 -14.52
C HIS A 27 1.64 14.91 -13.07
N PHE A 28 2.45 14.25 -12.25
CA PHE A 28 2.66 14.66 -10.87
C PHE A 28 3.33 16.01 -10.74
N GLU A 29 4.37 16.25 -11.52
CA GLU A 29 5.06 17.54 -11.56
C GLU A 29 4.08 18.67 -11.89
N ALA A 30 3.29 18.52 -12.96
CA ALA A 30 2.28 19.48 -13.33
C ALA A 30 1.24 19.71 -12.21
N ALA A 31 0.77 18.63 -11.55
CA ALA A 31 -0.19 18.72 -10.46
C ALA A 31 0.35 19.50 -9.24
N LEU A 32 1.63 19.29 -8.90
CA LEU A 32 2.32 19.96 -7.80
C LEU A 32 2.54 21.45 -8.05
N HIS A 33 2.65 21.85 -9.32
CA HIS A 33 2.68 23.26 -9.67
C HIS A 33 1.29 23.89 -9.55
N HIS A 34 0.30 23.37 -10.30
CA HIS A 34 -1.08 23.82 -10.26
C HIS A 34 -2.00 22.83 -11.00
N HIS A 35 -3.21 22.58 -10.51
CA HIS A 35 -4.15 21.67 -11.17
C HIS A 35 -4.54 22.13 -12.59
N HIS A 36 -4.58 23.44 -12.86
CA HIS A 36 -4.74 23.97 -14.22
C HIS A 36 -3.58 23.63 -15.16
N THR A 37 -2.35 23.55 -14.65
CA THR A 37 -1.18 23.12 -15.45
C THR A 37 -1.31 21.67 -15.84
N LEU A 38 -1.71 20.81 -14.90
CA LEU A 38 -2.02 19.40 -15.19
C LEU A 38 -3.15 19.28 -16.22
N ALA A 39 -4.23 20.03 -16.06
CA ALA A 39 -5.36 19.98 -16.98
C ALA A 39 -4.97 20.44 -18.39
N ALA A 40 -4.17 21.50 -18.51
CA ALA A 40 -3.62 21.95 -19.79
C ALA A 40 -2.72 20.89 -20.46
N LEU A 41 -1.86 20.22 -19.69
CA LEU A 41 -1.03 19.10 -20.17
C LEU A 41 -1.89 17.96 -20.73
N LEU A 42 -3.06 17.72 -20.13
CA LEU A 42 -4.02 16.71 -20.55
C LEU A 42 -4.99 17.17 -21.65
N GLY A 43 -4.96 18.45 -22.05
CA GLY A 43 -5.91 19.02 -23.02
C GLY A 43 -7.36 19.12 -22.51
N VAL A 44 -7.55 19.20 -21.18
CA VAL A 44 -8.87 19.28 -20.53
C VAL A 44 -8.96 20.48 -19.59
N ALA A 45 -10.16 20.80 -19.09
CA ALA A 45 -10.32 21.72 -17.97
C ALA A 45 -10.13 20.98 -16.63
N ALA A 46 -9.98 21.72 -15.52
CA ALA A 46 -10.01 21.15 -14.18
C ALA A 46 -11.32 21.52 -13.47
N ALA A 47 -11.82 20.63 -12.61
CA ALA A 47 -12.82 21.02 -11.62
C ALA A 47 -12.21 21.99 -10.59
N ALA A 48 -13.00 22.96 -10.11
CA ALA A 48 -12.50 24.04 -9.23
C ALA A 48 -11.84 23.51 -7.94
N ASP A 49 -12.42 22.48 -7.33
CA ASP A 49 -11.95 21.89 -6.08
C ASP A 49 -11.21 20.56 -6.31
N TRP A 50 -10.52 20.40 -7.44
CA TRP A 50 -9.69 19.22 -7.68
C TRP A 50 -8.49 19.20 -6.72
N PRO A 51 -8.08 18.04 -6.16
CA PRO A 51 -8.56 16.68 -6.41
C PRO A 51 -9.78 16.23 -5.57
N GLY A 52 -10.36 17.13 -4.79
CA GLY A 52 -11.60 16.93 -4.05
C GLY A 52 -11.46 17.10 -2.54
N SER A 53 -10.24 17.03 -2.02
CA SER A 53 -9.95 17.30 -0.61
C SER A 53 -8.49 17.72 -0.40
N PRO A 54 -8.18 18.38 0.72
CA PRO A 54 -6.79 18.70 1.11
C PRO A 54 -5.91 17.45 1.20
N GLU A 55 -6.42 16.36 1.79
CA GLU A 55 -5.69 15.10 1.96
C GLU A 55 -5.28 14.50 0.60
N ALA A 56 -6.19 14.56 -0.39
CA ALA A 56 -5.91 14.12 -1.75
C ALA A 56 -4.86 15.01 -2.47
N THR A 57 -4.67 16.25 -2.01
CA THR A 57 -3.57 17.12 -2.49
C THR A 57 -2.25 16.75 -1.82
N GLU A 58 -2.27 16.50 -0.52
CA GLU A 58 -1.08 16.19 0.28
C GLU A 58 -0.38 14.91 -0.17
N VAL A 59 -1.12 13.94 -0.71
CA VAL A 59 -0.54 12.69 -1.23
C VAL A 59 0.20 12.84 -2.56
N LEU A 60 0.07 13.96 -3.29
CA LEU A 60 0.66 14.12 -4.63
C LEU A 60 2.20 14.07 -4.62
N ALA A 61 2.84 14.80 -3.71
CA ALA A 61 4.30 14.87 -3.63
C ALA A 61 4.93 13.53 -3.18
N PRO A 62 4.46 12.91 -2.08
CA PRO A 62 4.89 11.56 -1.70
C PRO A 62 4.65 10.54 -2.82
N SER A 63 3.50 10.62 -3.50
CA SER A 63 3.18 9.70 -4.60
C SER A 63 4.10 9.85 -5.80
N ARG A 64 4.51 11.08 -6.15
CA ARG A 64 5.53 11.32 -7.18
C ARG A 64 6.86 10.67 -6.79
N ALA A 65 7.31 10.93 -5.57
CA ALA A 65 8.57 10.39 -5.06
C ALA A 65 8.55 8.85 -5.07
N TYR A 66 7.44 8.25 -4.63
CA TYR A 66 7.24 6.80 -4.67
C TYR A 66 7.32 6.25 -6.09
N LEU A 67 6.61 6.84 -7.05
CA LEU A 67 6.62 6.38 -8.45
C LEU A 67 8.03 6.48 -9.07
N ARG A 68 8.78 7.55 -8.77
CA ARG A 68 10.17 7.70 -9.25
C ARG A 68 11.10 6.64 -8.68
N ALA A 69 10.93 6.30 -7.40
CA ALA A 69 11.70 5.25 -6.74
C ALA A 69 11.28 3.84 -7.17
N ASN A 70 10.02 3.69 -7.60
CA ASN A 70 9.43 2.40 -7.97
C ASN A 70 8.75 2.48 -9.35
N PRO A 71 9.50 2.59 -10.47
CA PRO A 71 8.88 2.70 -11.80
C PRO A 71 7.97 1.52 -12.15
N ALA A 72 8.23 0.33 -11.60
CA ALA A 72 7.39 -0.85 -11.77
C ALA A 72 5.99 -0.73 -11.13
N ALA A 73 5.76 0.27 -10.26
CA ALA A 73 4.44 0.56 -9.72
C ALA A 73 3.52 1.24 -10.75
N GLN A 74 4.03 1.65 -11.91
CA GLN A 74 3.21 2.25 -12.95
C GLN A 74 2.08 1.30 -13.38
N GLY A 75 0.84 1.73 -13.22
CA GLY A 75 -0.37 0.92 -13.44
C GLY A 75 -0.99 0.30 -12.20
N TRP A 76 -0.21 0.16 -11.14
CA TRP A 76 -0.64 -0.23 -9.81
C TRP A 76 -0.45 0.92 -8.79
N TRP A 77 -0.58 2.14 -9.29
CA TRP A 77 -0.47 3.36 -8.50
C TRP A 77 -1.63 4.29 -8.83
N MET A 78 -1.40 5.59 -8.93
CA MET A 78 -2.46 6.56 -9.16
C MET A 78 -2.82 6.79 -10.63
N TYR A 79 -4.09 7.11 -10.82
CA TYR A 79 -4.76 7.46 -12.06
C TYR A 79 -5.49 8.81 -11.89
N LEU A 80 -5.49 9.60 -12.95
CA LEU A 80 -6.25 10.82 -13.10
C LEU A 80 -7.63 10.49 -13.68
N LEU A 81 -8.68 11.04 -13.10
CA LEU A 81 -10.06 10.75 -13.53
C LEU A 81 -10.58 11.91 -14.37
N ILE A 82 -10.84 11.65 -15.65
CA ILE A 82 -11.40 12.62 -16.60
C ILE A 82 -12.85 12.26 -16.88
N HIS A 83 -13.75 13.23 -16.70
CA HIS A 83 -15.14 13.10 -17.12
C HIS A 83 -15.28 13.37 -18.62
N LYS A 84 -15.70 12.35 -19.37
CA LYS A 84 -15.75 12.37 -20.83
C LYS A 84 -16.66 13.46 -21.39
N ALA A 85 -17.84 13.67 -20.80
CA ALA A 85 -18.81 14.61 -21.34
C ALA A 85 -18.41 16.08 -21.14
N SER A 86 -17.88 16.43 -19.96
CA SER A 86 -17.47 17.83 -19.68
C SER A 86 -16.01 18.12 -20.02
N GLN A 87 -15.23 17.10 -20.41
CA GLN A 87 -13.78 17.23 -20.66
C GLN A 87 -13.08 17.91 -19.47
N GLN A 88 -13.32 17.38 -18.27
CA GLN A 88 -12.74 17.89 -17.04
C GLN A 88 -11.98 16.81 -16.28
N LEU A 89 -10.85 17.19 -15.72
CA LEU A 89 -10.16 16.48 -14.66
C LEU A 89 -10.97 16.64 -13.36
N ILE A 90 -11.52 15.54 -12.86
CA ILE A 90 -12.53 15.55 -11.77
C ILE A 90 -12.06 14.86 -10.49
N GLY A 91 -10.93 14.15 -10.50
CA GLY A 91 -10.46 13.49 -9.31
C GLY A 91 -9.21 12.64 -9.51
N LEU A 92 -8.94 11.82 -8.49
CA LEU A 92 -7.86 10.84 -8.42
C LEU A 92 -8.46 9.48 -8.07
N GLY A 93 -7.75 8.42 -8.47
CA GLY A 93 -8.05 7.07 -8.03
C GLY A 93 -6.89 6.15 -8.37
N GLY A 94 -7.02 4.86 -8.08
CA GLY A 94 -5.97 3.90 -8.38
C GLY A 94 -5.77 2.91 -7.25
N PHE A 95 -4.52 2.49 -7.11
CA PHE A 95 -4.10 1.49 -6.14
C PHE A 95 -3.06 2.06 -5.18
N LYS A 96 -2.94 1.45 -3.99
CA LYS A 96 -1.85 1.72 -3.02
C LYS A 96 -0.60 0.86 -3.26
N GLY A 97 -0.44 0.31 -4.46
CA GLY A 97 0.71 -0.51 -4.85
C GLY A 97 0.33 -1.73 -5.69
N ALA A 98 1.36 -2.41 -6.19
CA ALA A 98 1.22 -3.69 -6.89
C ALA A 98 0.66 -4.79 -5.96
N PRO A 99 0.10 -5.87 -6.54
CA PRO A 99 -0.39 -6.99 -5.75
C PRO A 99 0.68 -7.51 -4.79
N THR A 100 0.31 -7.72 -3.53
CA THR A 100 1.19 -8.38 -2.55
C THR A 100 1.47 -9.83 -2.98
N ALA A 101 2.41 -10.51 -2.32
CA ALA A 101 2.66 -11.94 -2.55
C ALA A 101 1.41 -12.83 -2.31
N ALA A 102 0.47 -12.35 -1.49
CA ALA A 102 -0.82 -13.01 -1.26
C ALA A 102 -1.89 -12.65 -2.31
N GLY A 103 -1.54 -11.84 -3.31
CA GLY A 103 -2.47 -11.38 -4.34
C GLY A 103 -3.45 -10.30 -3.87
N VAL A 104 -3.11 -9.53 -2.82
CA VAL A 104 -3.97 -8.45 -2.32
C VAL A 104 -3.60 -7.14 -2.99
N VAL A 105 -4.59 -6.39 -3.47
CA VAL A 105 -4.46 -4.99 -3.90
C VAL A 105 -5.46 -4.12 -3.17
N GLU A 106 -5.07 -2.88 -2.86
CA GLU A 106 -5.97 -1.89 -2.26
C GLU A 106 -6.31 -0.79 -3.26
N ILE A 107 -7.60 -0.46 -3.40
CA ILE A 107 -8.08 0.63 -4.24
C ILE A 107 -8.46 1.87 -3.42
N GLY A 108 -8.27 3.04 -4.04
CA GLY A 108 -8.71 4.33 -3.50
C GLY A 108 -9.21 5.26 -4.60
N TYR A 109 -10.08 6.21 -4.24
CA TYR A 109 -10.60 7.23 -5.16
C TYR A 109 -11.12 8.45 -4.41
N SER A 110 -11.01 9.61 -5.04
CA SER A 110 -11.59 10.87 -4.59
C SER A 110 -12.05 11.69 -5.78
N LEU A 111 -13.17 12.39 -5.62
CA LEU A 111 -13.73 13.27 -6.64
C LEU A 111 -13.94 14.68 -6.08
N ALA A 112 -13.79 15.67 -6.96
CA ALA A 112 -14.23 17.04 -6.72
C ALA A 112 -15.73 17.07 -6.34
N PRO A 113 -16.14 17.88 -5.33
CA PRO A 113 -17.51 17.99 -4.84
C PRO A 113 -18.59 18.05 -5.93
N ALA A 114 -18.38 18.85 -6.98
CA ALA A 114 -19.33 19.02 -8.08
C ALA A 114 -19.64 17.74 -8.87
N PHE A 115 -18.80 16.70 -8.75
CA PHE A 115 -18.94 15.41 -9.44
C PHE A 115 -19.37 14.26 -8.52
N ARG A 116 -19.64 14.55 -7.25
CA ARG A 116 -20.12 13.55 -6.27
C ARG A 116 -21.62 13.28 -6.47
N GLY A 117 -22.09 12.15 -5.94
CA GLY A 117 -23.52 11.79 -5.97
C GLY A 117 -24.08 11.34 -7.32
N GLN A 118 -23.27 11.29 -8.38
CA GLN A 118 -23.69 10.99 -9.77
C GLN A 118 -23.32 9.57 -10.24
N GLY A 119 -22.79 8.74 -9.34
CA GLY A 119 -22.31 7.39 -9.66
C GLY A 119 -20.92 7.33 -10.32
N LEU A 120 -20.25 8.46 -10.52
CA LEU A 120 -18.93 8.51 -11.17
C LEU A 120 -17.85 7.78 -10.35
N ALA A 121 -17.84 7.94 -9.02
CA ALA A 121 -16.90 7.21 -8.17
C ALA A 121 -17.16 5.68 -8.19
N THR A 122 -18.41 5.25 -8.36
CA THR A 122 -18.76 3.83 -8.57
C THR A 122 -18.18 3.31 -9.87
N GLU A 123 -18.27 4.09 -10.96
CA GLU A 123 -17.66 3.71 -12.24
C GLU A 123 -16.14 3.63 -12.16
N ALA A 124 -15.48 4.60 -11.50
CA ALA A 124 -14.03 4.58 -11.32
C ALA A 124 -13.59 3.35 -10.51
N ALA A 125 -14.25 3.08 -9.39
CA ALA A 125 -13.96 1.93 -8.55
C ALA A 125 -14.21 0.59 -9.27
N GLN A 126 -15.30 0.48 -10.05
CA GLN A 126 -15.55 -0.71 -10.87
C GLN A 126 -14.44 -0.94 -11.90
N ALA A 127 -14.02 0.11 -12.62
CA ALA A 127 -12.96 0.01 -13.61
C ALA A 127 -11.62 -0.46 -12.98
N LEU A 128 -11.33 -0.03 -11.76
CA LEU A 128 -10.15 -0.49 -10.99
C LEU A 128 -10.29 -1.95 -10.55
N VAL A 129 -11.46 -2.37 -10.06
CA VAL A 129 -11.76 -3.77 -9.71
C VAL A 129 -11.62 -4.69 -10.94
N ASP A 130 -12.18 -4.28 -12.06
CA ASP A 130 -12.12 -5.04 -13.32
C ASP A 130 -10.69 -5.13 -13.85
N PHE A 131 -9.93 -4.04 -13.77
CA PHE A 131 -8.50 -4.07 -14.05
C PHE A 131 -7.78 -5.07 -13.14
N ALA A 132 -7.98 -4.98 -11.82
CA ALA A 132 -7.31 -5.86 -10.87
C ALA A 132 -7.59 -7.34 -11.14
N PHE A 133 -8.84 -7.73 -11.40
CA PHE A 133 -9.17 -9.14 -11.64
C PHE A 133 -8.78 -9.68 -13.02
N ARG A 134 -8.44 -8.82 -14.00
CA ARG A 134 -7.79 -9.26 -15.25
C ARG A 134 -6.38 -9.81 -15.01
N HIS A 135 -5.74 -9.43 -13.90
CA HIS A 135 -4.43 -9.92 -13.49
C HIS A 135 -4.59 -11.19 -12.63
N PRO A 136 -4.22 -12.39 -13.11
CA PRO A 136 -4.52 -13.66 -12.45
C PRO A 136 -3.90 -13.80 -11.05
N GLU A 137 -2.81 -13.08 -10.78
CA GLU A 137 -2.14 -13.03 -9.47
C GLU A 137 -3.01 -12.38 -8.39
N VAL A 138 -3.92 -11.47 -8.73
CA VAL A 138 -4.78 -10.80 -7.76
C VAL A 138 -5.84 -11.77 -7.23
N GLN A 139 -5.84 -12.06 -5.93
CA GLN A 139 -6.85 -12.90 -5.28
C GLN A 139 -7.88 -12.08 -4.49
N LEU A 140 -7.54 -10.85 -4.12
CA LEU A 140 -8.36 -10.01 -3.26
C LEU A 140 -8.21 -8.53 -3.63
N VAL A 141 -9.33 -7.85 -3.86
CA VAL A 141 -9.37 -6.38 -3.85
C VAL A 141 -9.84 -5.92 -2.48
N GLN A 142 -9.08 -5.05 -1.83
CA GLN A 142 -9.46 -4.41 -0.58
C GLN A 142 -9.65 -2.90 -0.74
N ALA A 143 -10.31 -2.29 0.23
CA ALA A 143 -10.36 -0.85 0.41
C ALA A 143 -10.51 -0.51 1.89
N HIS A 144 -9.96 0.63 2.29
CA HIS A 144 -10.19 1.20 3.60
C HIS A 144 -11.02 2.48 3.52
N THR A 145 -11.86 2.70 4.54
CA THR A 145 -12.61 3.94 4.72
C THR A 145 -12.51 4.39 6.16
N LEU A 146 -12.82 5.67 6.44
CA LEU A 146 -13.06 6.12 7.80
C LEU A 146 -14.08 5.20 8.51
N PRO A 147 -13.97 4.98 9.83
CA PRO A 147 -14.78 4.03 10.59
C PRO A 147 -16.18 4.59 10.90
N GLU A 148 -16.84 5.14 9.87
CA GLU A 148 -18.14 5.78 9.94
C GLU A 148 -18.95 5.50 8.67
N HIS A 149 -20.28 5.70 8.74
CA HIS A 149 -21.13 5.57 7.56
C HIS A 149 -20.90 6.71 6.56
N ASN A 150 -20.13 6.41 5.52
CA ASN A 150 -19.75 7.39 4.49
C ASN A 150 -20.18 6.96 3.06
N ALA A 151 -19.92 7.85 2.09
CA ALA A 151 -20.28 7.60 0.69
C ALA A 151 -19.49 6.45 0.06
N SER A 152 -18.20 6.31 0.40
CA SER A 152 -17.34 5.24 -0.09
C SER A 152 -17.85 3.87 0.36
N GLY A 153 -18.25 3.71 1.62
CA GLY A 153 -18.86 2.47 2.10
C GLY A 153 -20.08 2.03 1.27
N ARG A 154 -20.97 2.97 0.89
CA ARG A 154 -22.11 2.66 0.00
C ARG A 154 -21.68 2.24 -1.40
N ILE A 155 -20.60 2.82 -1.92
CA ILE A 155 -20.05 2.45 -3.24
C ILE A 155 -19.45 1.05 -3.17
N LEU A 156 -18.63 0.77 -2.16
CA LEU A 156 -17.97 -0.52 -1.96
C LEU A 156 -19.01 -1.65 -1.80
N GLN A 157 -20.09 -1.41 -1.04
CA GLN A 157 -21.23 -2.33 -0.94
C GLN A 157 -21.89 -2.61 -2.29
N LYS A 158 -22.13 -1.57 -3.12
CA LYS A 158 -22.73 -1.74 -4.46
C LYS A 158 -21.86 -2.58 -5.40
N LEU A 159 -20.54 -2.53 -5.22
CA LEU A 159 -19.56 -3.32 -5.97
C LEU A 159 -19.39 -4.75 -5.41
N GLY A 160 -20.10 -5.09 -4.32
CA GLY A 160 -20.04 -6.40 -3.70
C GLY A 160 -18.90 -6.59 -2.71
N LEU A 161 -18.15 -5.54 -2.34
CA LEU A 161 -17.16 -5.65 -1.28
C LEU A 161 -17.87 -5.87 0.06
N LEU A 162 -17.33 -6.80 0.83
CA LEU A 162 -17.82 -7.20 2.14
C LEU A 162 -17.13 -6.37 3.22
N HIS A 163 -17.92 -5.78 4.11
CA HIS A 163 -17.40 -5.08 5.30
C HIS A 163 -16.82 -6.10 6.28
N ARG A 164 -15.54 -5.95 6.65
CA ARG A 164 -14.82 -6.81 7.60
C ARG A 164 -14.69 -6.22 9.00
N GLY A 165 -15.13 -4.98 9.19
CA GLY A 165 -15.05 -4.27 10.46
C GLY A 165 -13.82 -3.39 10.58
N ALA A 166 -13.59 -2.90 11.80
CA ALA A 166 -12.50 -1.99 12.11
C ALA A 166 -11.15 -2.70 12.19
N VAL A 167 -10.13 -2.06 11.65
CA VAL A 167 -8.72 -2.46 11.71
C VAL A 167 -7.87 -1.22 11.96
N ILE A 168 -6.66 -1.39 12.47
CA ILE A 168 -5.71 -0.29 12.62
C ILE A 168 -4.79 -0.28 11.40
N ASP A 169 -4.96 0.73 10.55
CA ASP A 169 -4.03 1.08 9.50
C ASP A 169 -2.85 1.89 10.10
N PRO A 170 -1.60 1.60 9.72
CA PRO A 170 -0.43 2.29 10.26
C PRO A 170 -0.39 3.79 9.97
N ASP A 171 -0.99 4.24 8.87
CA ASP A 171 -0.98 5.62 8.39
C ASP A 171 -2.28 6.34 8.75
N ASP A 172 -3.42 5.65 8.61
CA ASP A 172 -4.76 6.23 8.73
C ASP A 172 -5.42 5.99 10.11
N GLY A 173 -4.81 5.19 10.98
CA GLY A 173 -5.37 4.85 12.29
C GLY A 173 -6.52 3.83 12.19
N GLU A 174 -7.56 3.98 13.02
CA GLU A 174 -8.71 3.08 12.91
C GLU A 174 -9.47 3.33 11.60
N VAL A 175 -9.62 2.28 10.79
CA VAL A 175 -10.33 2.30 9.51
C VAL A 175 -11.25 1.09 9.39
N TRP A 176 -12.29 1.20 8.57
CA TRP A 176 -13.09 0.04 8.18
C TRP A 176 -12.49 -0.65 6.96
N ARG A 177 -12.26 -1.96 7.07
CA ARG A 177 -11.76 -2.79 5.96
C ARG A 177 -12.91 -3.37 5.15
N TRP A 178 -12.77 -3.29 3.83
CA TRP A 178 -13.68 -3.83 2.84
C TRP A 178 -12.94 -4.78 1.91
N GLU A 179 -13.55 -5.90 1.56
CA GLU A 179 -12.89 -6.97 0.80
C GLU A 179 -13.80 -7.57 -0.27
N LEU A 180 -13.29 -7.72 -1.48
CA LEU A 180 -13.91 -8.48 -2.57
C LEU A 180 -12.93 -9.58 -3.01
N PRO A 181 -13.17 -10.86 -2.68
CA PRO A 181 -12.35 -11.95 -3.18
C PRO A 181 -12.57 -12.15 -4.67
N ARG A 182 -11.56 -12.70 -5.36
CA ARG A 182 -11.69 -13.10 -6.77
C ARG A 182 -12.93 -13.99 -6.94
N PRO A 183 -13.83 -13.67 -7.90
CA PRO A 183 -14.94 -14.55 -8.21
C PRO A 183 -14.41 -15.93 -8.60
N ALA A 184 -15.02 -16.98 -8.06
CA ALA A 184 -14.71 -18.33 -8.50
C ALA A 184 -14.93 -18.43 -10.02
N SER A 185 -13.95 -18.96 -10.76
CA SER A 185 -14.14 -19.27 -12.16
C SER A 185 -15.38 -20.16 -12.29
N PRO A 186 -16.30 -19.89 -13.22
CA PRO A 186 -17.40 -20.81 -13.46
C PRO A 186 -16.81 -22.19 -13.73
N ALA A 187 -17.33 -23.21 -13.04
CA ALA A 187 -16.91 -24.58 -13.27
C ALA A 187 -17.06 -24.87 -14.78
N PRO A 188 -16.04 -25.48 -15.44
CA PRO A 188 -16.23 -25.91 -16.80
C PRO A 188 -17.48 -26.81 -16.85
N PRO A 189 -18.31 -26.75 -17.91
CA PRO A 189 -19.44 -27.64 -18.04
C PRO A 189 -18.93 -29.08 -17.88
N ALA A 190 -19.55 -29.84 -16.97
CA ALA A 190 -19.14 -31.20 -16.67
C ALA A 190 -19.06 -32.01 -17.97
N SER A 191 -17.84 -32.27 -18.44
CA SER A 191 -17.61 -33.16 -19.56
C SER A 191 -18.02 -34.56 -19.11
N LEU A 192 -19.07 -35.10 -19.72
CA LEU A 192 -19.46 -36.51 -19.60
C LEU A 192 -18.35 -37.37 -20.23
N LEU A 193 -17.32 -37.69 -19.43
CA LEU A 193 -16.33 -38.70 -19.79
C LEU A 193 -16.56 -39.92 -18.91
N SER A 194 -17.05 -40.95 -19.59
CA SER A 194 -17.46 -42.25 -19.10
C SER A 194 -16.39 -42.97 -18.29
N ALA A 195 -16.88 -43.78 -17.34
CA ALA A 195 -16.12 -44.73 -16.54
C ALA A 195 -15.30 -45.73 -17.39
N ALA A 196 -14.07 -45.98 -16.95
CA ALA A 196 -13.33 -47.23 -17.11
C ALA A 196 -12.22 -47.25 -16.02
N LEU A 197 -12.43 -47.95 -14.89
CA LEU A 197 -11.84 -49.27 -14.55
C LEU A 197 -10.29 -49.28 -14.70
N LEU A 198 -9.49 -49.50 -13.66
CA LEU A 198 -9.26 -50.84 -13.07
C LEU A 198 -8.52 -50.77 -11.73
N LEU A 199 -8.99 -51.60 -10.79
CA LEU A 199 -8.24 -52.09 -9.63
C LEU A 199 -7.09 -52.99 -10.09
N THR A 200 -5.92 -52.87 -9.46
CA THR A 200 -5.10 -54.04 -9.06
C THR A 200 -4.36 -53.76 -7.76
N ALA A 201 -4.60 -54.60 -6.77
CA ALA A 201 -3.78 -54.76 -5.58
C ALA A 201 -2.71 -55.81 -5.86
N ALA A 202 -1.48 -55.60 -5.37
CA ALA A 202 -0.51 -56.66 -5.14
C ALA A 202 0.51 -56.23 -4.07
N THR A 203 0.46 -56.94 -2.93
CA THR A 203 1.42 -56.94 -1.84
C THR A 203 2.66 -57.79 -2.20
N VAL A 204 3.87 -57.32 -1.91
CA VAL A 204 5.05 -58.19 -1.72
C VAL A 204 5.86 -57.72 -0.51
N LEU A 205 6.20 -58.70 0.34
CA LEU A 205 6.98 -58.63 1.57
C LEU A 205 8.50 -58.52 1.31
N GLY A 206 9.17 -57.78 2.19
CA GLY A 206 10.45 -58.18 2.81
C GLY A 206 11.75 -57.83 2.08
N SER A 207 12.58 -56.97 2.70
CA SER A 207 13.92 -57.35 3.16
C SER A 207 14.57 -56.21 3.96
N CYS A 208 15.22 -56.60 5.07
CA CYS A 208 15.99 -55.75 5.96
C CYS A 208 17.32 -55.31 5.32
N GLY A 209 17.76 -54.10 5.65
CA GLY A 209 19.10 -53.61 5.33
C GLY A 209 19.48 -52.47 6.28
N SER A 210 20.39 -52.78 7.20
CA SER A 210 20.90 -51.95 8.30
C SER A 210 21.70 -50.74 7.84
N ALA A 211 21.73 -49.68 8.66
CA ALA A 211 22.95 -49.17 9.32
C ALA A 211 22.67 -47.82 10.02
N ASP A 212 22.78 -47.85 11.35
CA ASP A 212 23.50 -46.93 12.24
C ASP A 212 23.73 -45.49 11.76
N ASN A 213 23.23 -44.50 12.52
CA ASN A 213 24.02 -43.88 13.60
C ASN A 213 23.39 -42.59 14.16
N ALA A 214 23.57 -42.46 15.47
CA ALA A 214 23.80 -41.22 16.21
C ALA A 214 22.61 -40.27 16.43
N GLU A 215 21.91 -40.50 17.53
CA GLU A 215 21.40 -39.45 18.40
C GLU A 215 22.52 -38.45 18.73
N ASN A 216 22.28 -37.17 18.44
CA ASN A 216 23.08 -36.07 18.92
C ASN A 216 22.22 -35.24 19.86
N ASP A 217 22.38 -35.53 21.15
CA ASP A 217 22.13 -34.60 22.24
C ASP A 217 22.89 -33.29 21.98
N ARG A 218 22.16 -32.18 21.92
CA ARG A 218 22.74 -30.85 22.23
C ARG A 218 21.94 -30.18 23.33
N ALA A 219 22.40 -30.50 24.54
CA ALA A 219 22.65 -29.59 25.63
C ALA A 219 22.38 -28.10 25.33
N ALA A 220 21.50 -27.54 26.14
CA ALA A 220 21.41 -26.12 26.39
C ALA A 220 22.73 -25.58 26.97
N ALA A 221 23.20 -24.46 26.43
CA ALA A 221 24.26 -23.64 27.00
C ALA A 221 24.01 -22.16 26.60
N PRO A 222 24.73 -21.18 27.18
CA PRO A 222 24.29 -20.35 28.29
C PRO A 222 23.91 -18.93 27.83
N GLY A 223 23.26 -18.18 28.73
CA GLY A 223 22.70 -16.85 28.49
C GLY A 223 23.62 -15.87 27.76
N ALA A 224 23.14 -15.39 26.61
CA ALA A 224 23.70 -14.24 25.93
C ALA A 224 23.40 -12.99 26.77
N ALA A 225 24.46 -12.34 27.26
CA ALA A 225 24.39 -10.95 27.67
C ALA A 225 23.82 -10.14 26.49
N ALA A 226 22.72 -9.43 26.72
CA ALA A 226 22.05 -8.63 25.70
C ALA A 226 23.04 -7.60 25.15
N THR A 227 23.47 -7.80 23.91
CA THR A 227 24.24 -6.82 23.16
C THR A 227 23.35 -5.58 23.03
N GLU A 228 23.85 -4.44 23.51
CA GLU A 228 23.11 -3.18 23.42
C GLU A 228 22.80 -2.88 21.95
N LEU A 229 21.53 -2.57 21.64
CA LEU A 229 21.13 -2.30 20.26
C LEU A 229 21.96 -1.14 19.69
N PRO A 230 22.55 -1.28 18.48
CA PRO A 230 23.48 -0.28 17.91
C PRO A 230 22.96 1.16 17.90
N GLY A 231 21.63 1.34 17.81
CA GLY A 231 20.99 2.65 17.81
C GLY A 231 20.80 3.32 19.17
N LYS A 232 21.08 2.64 20.29
CA LYS A 232 20.83 3.20 21.62
C LYS A 232 21.72 4.41 21.92
N ALA A 233 23.03 4.30 21.64
CA ALA A 233 23.96 5.40 21.86
C ALA A 233 23.56 6.64 21.03
N LEU A 234 23.26 6.43 19.74
CA LEU A 234 22.81 7.48 18.84
C LEU A 234 21.50 8.14 19.33
N PHE A 235 20.54 7.36 19.82
CA PHE A 235 19.29 7.90 20.37
C PHE A 235 19.51 8.73 21.64
N LEU A 236 20.40 8.28 22.54
CA LEU A 236 20.71 9.00 23.77
C LEU A 236 21.40 10.34 23.50
N GLU A 237 22.28 10.39 22.51
CA GLU A 237 22.98 11.60 22.11
C GLU A 237 22.07 12.60 21.39
N ASN A 238 21.20 12.12 20.49
CA ASN A 238 20.49 12.99 19.55
C ASN A 238 19.01 13.22 19.90
N CYS A 239 18.35 12.29 20.61
CA CYS A 239 16.89 12.28 20.77
C CYS A 239 16.43 12.42 22.23
N ALA A 240 17.25 11.95 23.19
CA ALA A 240 16.84 11.86 24.59
C ALA A 240 16.64 13.23 25.27
N LEU A 241 17.18 14.32 24.74
CA LEU A 241 16.94 15.66 25.28
C LEU A 241 15.44 16.02 25.29
N CYS A 242 14.70 15.61 24.25
CA CYS A 242 13.28 15.91 24.11
C CYS A 242 12.38 14.72 24.45
N HIS A 243 12.80 13.50 24.10
CA HIS A 243 12.03 12.28 24.30
C HIS A 243 12.39 11.52 25.58
N GLY A 244 13.51 11.84 26.23
CA GLY A 244 14.02 11.11 27.38
C GLY A 244 14.64 9.77 26.99
N ALA A 245 15.53 9.23 27.83
CA ALA A 245 16.18 7.94 27.59
C ALA A 245 15.19 6.76 27.46
N ASN A 246 13.98 6.89 28.03
CA ASN A 246 12.91 5.91 27.96
C ASN A 246 11.81 6.26 26.95
N GLY A 247 11.94 7.36 26.21
CA GLY A 247 10.95 7.81 25.23
C GLY A 247 9.73 8.55 25.79
N LYS A 248 9.61 8.74 27.11
CA LYS A 248 8.39 9.27 27.76
C LYS A 248 8.41 10.76 28.11
N LEU A 249 9.52 11.47 27.87
CA LEU A 249 9.72 12.83 28.40
C LEU A 249 8.80 13.88 27.77
N GLY A 250 8.68 13.89 26.45
CA GLY A 250 7.71 14.70 25.70
C GLY A 250 7.79 16.22 25.94
N VAL A 251 8.98 16.81 25.90
CA VAL A 251 9.16 18.28 26.08
C VAL A 251 9.30 19.03 24.75
N ASN A 252 9.07 20.34 24.74
CA ASN A 252 9.17 21.20 23.55
C ASN A 252 8.29 20.77 22.36
N GLY A 253 7.15 20.12 22.62
CA GLY A 253 6.24 19.61 21.59
C GLY A 253 6.62 18.22 21.05
N ALA A 254 7.64 17.58 21.63
CA ALA A 254 7.96 16.19 21.36
C ALA A 254 6.89 15.26 21.92
N HIS A 255 6.60 14.18 21.18
CA HIS A 255 5.64 13.17 21.60
C HIS A 255 6.29 12.13 22.53
N ASP A 256 5.47 11.53 23.39
CA ASP A 256 5.79 10.29 24.10
C ASP A 256 5.92 9.14 23.09
N LEU A 257 7.15 8.70 22.86
CA LEU A 257 7.49 7.72 21.82
C LEU A 257 6.94 6.33 22.12
N THR A 258 6.56 6.05 23.36
CA THR A 258 5.99 4.74 23.72
C THR A 258 4.49 4.67 23.44
N LYS A 259 3.87 5.82 23.14
CA LYS A 259 2.51 5.96 22.63
C LYS A 259 2.46 6.28 21.13
N SER A 260 3.61 6.35 20.48
CA SER A 260 3.70 6.67 19.05
C SER A 260 3.35 5.45 18.20
N ASN A 261 2.37 5.62 17.31
CA ASN A 261 1.94 4.58 16.36
C ASN A 261 2.80 4.53 15.08
N LEU A 262 3.85 5.36 14.98
CA LEU A 262 4.72 5.40 13.81
C LEU A 262 5.53 4.09 13.68
N ASN A 263 5.42 3.45 12.52
CA ASN A 263 6.21 2.30 12.10
C ASN A 263 7.66 2.70 11.72
N GLN A 264 8.50 1.73 11.34
CA GLN A 264 9.90 1.98 10.95
C GLN A 264 10.03 3.05 9.87
N MET A 265 9.20 3.01 8.83
CA MET A 265 9.25 3.99 7.74
C MET A 265 8.87 5.39 8.22
N GLY A 266 7.78 5.52 8.98
CA GLY A 266 7.33 6.81 9.53
C GLY A 266 8.37 7.42 10.48
N ARG A 267 8.98 6.61 11.34
CA ARG A 267 10.05 7.08 12.23
C ARG A 267 11.33 7.43 11.48
N THR A 268 11.71 6.65 10.46
CA THR A 268 12.81 7.00 9.55
C THR A 268 12.52 8.34 8.89
N TYR A 269 11.33 8.56 8.34
CA TYR A 269 10.96 9.83 7.73
C TYR A 269 11.07 11.00 8.73
N MET A 270 10.54 10.85 9.95
CA MET A 270 10.59 11.89 10.98
C MET A 270 12.02 12.19 11.42
N VAL A 271 12.86 11.17 11.63
CA VAL A 271 14.27 11.37 11.99
C VAL A 271 15.05 11.98 10.83
N THR A 272 14.83 11.52 9.60
CA THR A 272 15.50 12.06 8.41
C THR A 272 15.13 13.52 8.15
N ASN A 273 13.85 13.88 8.22
CA ASN A 273 13.35 15.17 7.72
C ASN A 273 12.91 16.16 8.80
N GLY A 274 12.76 15.72 10.05
CA GLY A 274 12.20 16.54 11.12
C GLY A 274 10.71 16.81 10.94
N LEU A 275 10.09 17.35 11.99
CA LEU A 275 8.71 17.84 11.96
C LEU A 275 8.51 18.91 13.03
N GLY A 276 8.04 20.08 12.62
CA GLY A 276 7.81 21.21 13.54
C GLY A 276 9.10 21.61 14.25
N LYS A 277 9.16 21.38 15.57
CA LYS A 277 10.34 21.70 16.41
C LYS A 277 11.37 20.57 16.47
N MET A 278 11.06 19.39 15.94
CA MET A 278 12.02 18.30 15.82
C MET A 278 12.92 18.56 14.60
N PRO A 279 14.24 18.70 14.77
CA PRO A 279 15.16 18.96 13.65
C PRO A 279 15.28 17.74 12.73
N ALA A 280 15.71 17.99 11.49
CA ALA A 280 16.11 16.95 10.55
C ALA A 280 17.50 16.42 10.89
N PHE A 281 17.71 15.10 10.86
CA PHE A 281 19.01 14.48 11.15
C PHE A 281 19.75 13.98 9.90
N LYS A 282 19.19 14.12 8.70
CA LYS A 282 19.84 13.70 7.44
C LYS A 282 21.20 14.37 7.16
N ASP A 283 21.46 15.52 7.76
CA ASP A 283 22.72 16.25 7.62
C ASP A 283 23.71 15.92 8.77
N GLN A 284 23.29 15.12 9.75
CA GLN A 284 24.06 14.80 10.96
C GLN A 284 24.34 13.29 11.11
N LEU A 285 23.45 12.44 10.60
CA LEU A 285 23.51 10.98 10.68
C LEU A 285 23.49 10.36 9.27
N THR A 286 24.23 9.27 9.07
CA THR A 286 24.13 8.47 7.83
C THR A 286 22.79 7.74 7.76
N PRO A 287 22.34 7.29 6.56
CA PRO A 287 21.14 6.48 6.43
C PRO A 287 21.11 5.26 7.35
N GLU A 288 22.23 4.54 7.47
CA GLU A 288 22.36 3.38 8.36
C GLU A 288 22.24 3.77 9.84
N GLN A 289 22.80 4.91 10.24
CA GLN A 289 22.68 5.42 11.61
C GLN A 289 21.24 5.82 11.94
N ILE A 290 20.52 6.41 10.97
CA ILE A 290 19.10 6.74 11.12
C ILE A 290 18.29 5.45 11.31
N GLU A 291 18.52 4.42 10.49
CA GLU A 291 17.84 3.12 10.64
C GLU A 291 18.10 2.50 12.03
N GLN A 292 19.34 2.58 12.52
CA GLN A 292 19.70 2.08 13.85
C GLN A 292 18.95 2.83 14.96
N VAL A 293 18.94 4.18 14.94
CA VAL A 293 18.19 5.00 15.91
C VAL A 293 16.71 4.66 15.89
N VAL A 294 16.14 4.52 14.70
CA VAL A 294 14.73 4.19 14.50
C VAL A 294 14.43 2.81 15.08
N ALA A 295 15.23 1.80 14.74
CA ALA A 295 15.11 0.45 15.25
C ALA A 295 15.14 0.42 16.78
N TYR A 296 16.07 1.17 17.40
CA TYR A 296 16.10 1.30 18.85
C TYR A 296 14.85 1.99 19.41
N SER A 297 14.41 3.09 18.81
CA SER A 297 13.23 3.85 19.28
C SER A 297 11.95 3.01 19.29
N LEU A 298 11.82 2.05 18.36
CA LEU A 298 10.68 1.13 18.28
C LEU A 298 10.64 0.11 19.43
N THR A 299 11.75 -0.07 20.15
CA THR A 299 11.81 -0.98 21.32
C THR A 299 11.34 -0.33 22.61
N LEU A 300 11.14 0.99 22.63
CA LEU A 300 10.75 1.76 23.82
C LEU A 300 9.26 1.55 24.14
N LYS A 301 8.94 1.27 25.42
CA LYS A 301 7.59 0.95 25.95
C LYS A 301 7.22 1.83 27.16
#